data_AF-A0A7C6SK17-F1
#
_entry.id   AF-A0A7C6SK17-F1
#
_cell.length_a   1.000
_cell.length_b   1.000
_cell.length_c   1.000
_cell.angle_alpha   90.00
_cell.angle_beta   90.00
_cell.angle_gamma   90.00
#
_symmetry.space_group_name_H-M   'P 1'
#
loop_
_entity.id
_entity.type
_entity.pdbx_description
1 polymer ?
#
loop_
_entity_poly.entity_id
_entity_poly.type
_entity_poly.pdbx_seq_one_letter_code
_entity_poly.pdbx_strand_id
1 'polypeptide(L)'
;NDIDNLVSENVKRTAQNDFLVEIINKASAIIGQNIRLHLLDNWKPYSNGFFSIKKENNQFLNLNMLGSGYEMIFSLIFASTLSKQSNKQLIVMIDEPELHMHPKLQEQLCALLIELSKESQIFISTHSPLLVKQLRMNKKSKFMILRKQERNIIVSDMDSGVLPYISANEINYLAFDLSSAELHDELYGHLMSELEEFGIESFDARLTNEFNKTKQKKWQQEKRGEIFGPMKDVTLQTFIRHKLHHPENLTMQSDCFTTDELKISIDEMIAIINLVKGED
;
A
#
# COMPACT_ATOMS: atom_id res chain seq x y z
N ASN A 1 -35.88 -28.14 -12.93
CA ASN A 1 -35.61 -27.36 -14.16
C ASN A 1 -35.50 -25.90 -13.80
N ASP A 2 -34.34 -25.31 -14.07
CA ASP A 2 -34.05 -23.90 -13.77
C ASP A 2 -34.55 -23.04 -14.94
N ILE A 3 -35.66 -22.32 -14.73
CA ILE A 3 -36.34 -21.53 -15.77
C ILE A 3 -35.41 -20.41 -16.29
N ASP A 4 -34.60 -19.82 -15.41
CA ASP A 4 -33.65 -18.77 -15.77
C ASP A 4 -32.58 -19.28 -16.75
N ASN A 5 -32.10 -20.53 -16.58
CA ASN A 5 -31.15 -21.12 -17.53
C ASN A 5 -31.78 -21.31 -18.91
N LEU A 6 -33.04 -21.77 -18.98
CA LEU A 6 -33.73 -21.99 -20.24
C LEU A 6 -33.97 -20.67 -20.99
N VAL A 7 -34.37 -19.63 -20.26
CA VAL A 7 -34.56 -18.28 -20.83
C VAL A 7 -33.21 -17.69 -21.26
N SER A 8 -32.18 -17.80 -20.42
CA SER A 8 -30.83 -17.33 -20.72
C SER A 8 -30.23 -18.01 -21.96
N GLU A 9 -30.44 -19.31 -22.14
CA GLU A 9 -30.00 -20.02 -23.35
C GLU A 9 -30.71 -19.53 -24.61
N ASN A 10 -32.02 -19.32 -24.54
CA ASN A 10 -32.79 -18.81 -25.68
C ASN A 10 -32.40 -17.36 -26.03
N VAL A 11 -32.19 -16.50 -25.03
CA VAL A 11 -31.74 -15.12 -25.26
C VAL A 11 -30.33 -15.08 -25.85
N LYS A 12 -29.39 -15.89 -25.33
CA LYS A 12 -28.03 -15.99 -25.88
C LYS A 12 -27.99 -16.42 -27.34
N ARG A 13 -28.92 -17.29 -27.78
CA ARG A 13 -29.05 -17.69 -29.19
C ARG A 13 -29.52 -16.55 -30.11
N THR A 14 -30.18 -15.55 -29.56
CA THR A 14 -30.88 -14.51 -30.33
C THR A 14 -30.18 -13.15 -30.25
N ALA A 15 -29.48 -12.87 -29.15
CA ALA A 15 -28.74 -11.63 -28.93
C ALA A 15 -27.45 -11.94 -28.17
N GLN A 16 -26.34 -12.06 -28.90
CA GLN A 16 -25.01 -12.23 -28.32
C GLN A 16 -24.32 -10.87 -28.22
N ASN A 17 -23.80 -10.54 -27.04
CA ASN A 17 -23.04 -9.32 -26.79
C ASN A 17 -21.67 -9.72 -26.24
N ASP A 18 -20.64 -9.62 -27.09
CA ASP A 18 -19.28 -10.04 -26.75
C ASP A 18 -18.69 -9.18 -25.61
N PHE A 19 -19.10 -7.91 -25.49
CA PHE A 19 -18.68 -7.04 -24.39
C PHE A 19 -19.23 -7.50 -23.04
N LEU A 20 -20.50 -7.93 -22.98
CA LEU A 20 -21.07 -8.49 -21.75
C LEU A 20 -20.36 -9.78 -21.34
N VAL A 21 -19.97 -10.62 -22.31
CA VAL A 21 -19.19 -11.82 -22.04
C VAL A 21 -17.80 -11.45 -21.50
N GLU A 22 -17.13 -10.46 -22.09
CA GLU A 22 -15.84 -9.94 -21.61
C GLU A 22 -15.95 -9.42 -20.16
N ILE A 23 -16.95 -8.59 -19.85
CA ILE A 23 -17.20 -8.05 -18.50
C ILE A 23 -17.36 -9.20 -17.51
N ILE A 24 -18.23 -10.16 -17.80
CA ILE A 24 -18.52 -11.29 -16.90
C ILE A 24 -17.25 -12.11 -16.66
N ASN A 25 -16.50 -12.43 -17.71
CA ASN A 25 -15.29 -13.23 -17.61
C ASN A 25 -14.21 -12.51 -16.80
N LYS A 26 -13.97 -11.23 -17.09
CA LYS A 26 -12.95 -10.42 -16.40
C LYS A 26 -13.32 -10.20 -14.94
N ALA A 27 -14.57 -9.86 -14.65
CA ALA A 27 -15.04 -9.70 -13.28
C ALA A 27 -14.97 -11.02 -12.50
N SER A 28 -15.38 -12.15 -13.10
CA SER A 28 -15.33 -13.45 -12.44
C SER A 28 -13.90 -13.87 -12.10
N ALA A 29 -12.94 -13.59 -13.00
CA ALA A 29 -11.52 -13.89 -12.77
C ALA A 29 -10.94 -13.08 -11.61
N ILE A 30 -11.27 -11.79 -11.52
CA ILE A 30 -10.76 -10.92 -10.44
C ILE A 30 -11.46 -11.25 -9.11
N ILE A 31 -12.78 -11.36 -9.11
CA ILE A 31 -13.57 -11.58 -7.90
C ILE A 31 -13.38 -13.01 -7.36
N GLY A 32 -12.92 -13.95 -8.20
CA GLY A 32 -12.73 -15.36 -7.82
C GLY A 32 -14.05 -16.10 -7.65
N GLN A 33 -15.12 -15.62 -8.29
CA GLN A 33 -16.48 -16.17 -8.20
C GLN A 33 -17.12 -16.20 -9.58
N ASN A 34 -18.00 -17.18 -9.83
CA ASN A 34 -18.68 -17.30 -11.13
C ASN A 34 -19.88 -16.33 -11.20
N ILE A 35 -19.62 -15.13 -11.70
CA ILE A 35 -20.65 -14.09 -11.89
C ILE A 35 -21.45 -14.43 -13.15
N ARG A 36 -22.77 -14.29 -13.08
CA ARG A 36 -23.65 -14.50 -14.24
C ARG A 36 -24.69 -13.40 -14.31
N LEU A 37 -25.10 -13.09 -15.54
CA LEU A 37 -26.31 -12.32 -15.80
C LEU A 37 -27.51 -13.26 -15.69
N HIS A 38 -28.40 -12.97 -14.76
CA HIS A 38 -29.69 -13.61 -14.61
C HIS A 38 -30.76 -12.69 -15.17
N LEU A 39 -31.70 -13.26 -15.94
CA LEU A 39 -32.76 -12.48 -16.57
C LEU A 39 -34.06 -12.56 -15.77
N LEU A 40 -34.18 -13.54 -14.88
CA LEU A 40 -35.34 -13.75 -14.04
C LEU A 40 -34.96 -13.90 -12.57
N ASP A 41 -35.65 -13.17 -11.69
CA ASP A 41 -35.66 -13.46 -10.26
C ASP A 41 -36.91 -14.29 -9.93
N ASN A 42 -36.70 -15.51 -9.45
CA ASN A 42 -37.81 -16.42 -9.09
C ASN A 42 -38.72 -15.84 -8.00
N TRP A 43 -38.22 -14.92 -7.16
CA TRP A 43 -38.99 -14.28 -6.10
C TRP A 43 -39.60 -12.94 -6.54
N LYS A 44 -39.11 -12.38 -7.65
CA LYS A 44 -39.58 -11.13 -8.26
C LYS A 44 -39.69 -11.29 -9.77
N PRO A 45 -40.67 -12.04 -10.28
CA PRO A 45 -40.77 -12.42 -11.70
C PRO A 45 -40.90 -11.24 -12.68
N TYR A 46 -41.19 -10.02 -12.18
CA TYR A 46 -41.27 -8.80 -12.96
C TYR A 46 -40.02 -7.89 -12.79
N SER A 47 -38.94 -8.38 -12.19
CA SER A 47 -37.70 -7.62 -12.05
C SER A 47 -36.91 -7.58 -13.35
N ASN A 48 -36.08 -6.54 -13.51
CA ASN A 48 -35.09 -6.48 -14.58
C ASN A 48 -34.00 -7.54 -14.38
N GLY A 49 -33.23 -7.81 -15.44
CA GLY A 49 -32.04 -8.66 -15.35
C GLY A 49 -30.97 -8.07 -14.43
N PHE A 50 -30.25 -8.94 -13.73
CA PHE A 50 -29.28 -8.57 -12.69
C PHE A 50 -28.06 -9.50 -12.71
N PHE A 51 -26.93 -9.00 -12.23
CA PHE A 51 -25.73 -9.81 -12.05
C PHE A 51 -25.69 -10.43 -10.66
N SER A 52 -25.41 -11.73 -10.59
CA SER A 52 -25.38 -12.46 -9.31
C SER A 52 -24.39 -13.62 -9.33
N ILE A 53 -24.07 -14.11 -8.14
CA ILE A 53 -23.43 -15.41 -7.92
C ILE A 53 -24.50 -16.40 -7.47
N LYS A 54 -24.53 -17.57 -8.10
CA LYS A 54 -25.40 -18.67 -7.69
C LYS A 54 -24.73 -19.51 -6.60
N LYS A 55 -25.37 -19.62 -5.43
CA LYS A 55 -24.93 -20.52 -4.34
C LYS A 55 -25.38 -21.96 -4.59
N GLU A 56 -24.77 -22.91 -3.86
CA GLU A 56 -25.10 -24.35 -3.94
C GLU A 56 -26.58 -24.64 -3.65
N ASN A 57 -27.19 -23.87 -2.76
CA ASN A 57 -28.61 -23.98 -2.40
C ASN A 57 -29.57 -23.31 -3.42
N ASN A 58 -29.09 -22.98 -4.62
CA ASN A 58 -29.82 -22.26 -5.67
C ASN A 58 -30.28 -20.84 -5.31
N GLN A 59 -29.77 -20.24 -4.23
CA GLN A 59 -29.99 -18.82 -3.97
C GLN A 59 -29.06 -17.97 -4.85
N PHE A 60 -29.61 -16.87 -5.35
CA PHE A 60 -28.84 -15.85 -6.05
C PHE A 60 -28.36 -14.79 -5.07
N LEU A 61 -27.08 -14.47 -5.13
CA LEU A 61 -26.45 -13.41 -4.35
C LEU A 61 -26.09 -12.27 -5.30
N ASN A 62 -26.81 -11.17 -5.23
CA ASN A 62 -26.58 -10.01 -6.09
C ASN A 62 -25.20 -9.41 -5.86
N LEU A 63 -24.60 -8.82 -6.91
CA LEU A 63 -23.28 -8.19 -6.81
C LEU A 63 -23.18 -7.14 -5.71
N ASN A 64 -24.23 -6.33 -5.51
CA ASN A 64 -24.30 -5.32 -4.44
C ASN A 64 -24.32 -5.91 -3.02
N MET A 65 -24.50 -7.22 -2.89
CA MET A 65 -24.47 -7.94 -1.60
C MET A 65 -23.12 -8.63 -1.34
N LEU A 66 -22.16 -8.55 -2.26
CA LEU A 66 -20.83 -9.14 -2.11
C LEU A 66 -19.87 -8.28 -1.29
N GLY A 67 -20.17 -6.99 -1.17
CA GLY A 67 -19.34 -5.98 -0.53
C GLY A 67 -18.91 -4.89 -1.51
N SER A 68 -18.72 -3.68 -0.98
CA SER A 68 -18.45 -2.46 -1.77
C SER A 68 -17.22 -2.58 -2.67
N GLY A 69 -16.17 -3.28 -2.23
CA GLY A 69 -14.96 -3.48 -3.04
C GLY A 69 -15.19 -4.26 -4.32
N TYR A 70 -16.01 -5.31 -4.26
CA TYR A 70 -16.36 -6.11 -5.45
C TYR A 70 -17.27 -5.34 -6.40
N GLU A 71 -18.22 -4.57 -5.84
CA GLU A 71 -19.08 -3.68 -6.62
C GLU A 71 -18.27 -2.61 -7.37
N MET A 72 -17.25 -2.02 -6.72
CA MET A 72 -16.36 -1.06 -7.37
C MET A 72 -15.56 -1.69 -8.50
N ILE A 73 -14.95 -2.86 -8.28
CA ILE A 73 -14.22 -3.59 -9.33
C ILE A 73 -15.12 -3.88 -10.53
N PHE A 74 -16.32 -4.39 -10.29
CA PHE A 74 -17.28 -4.66 -11.35
C PHE A 74 -17.66 -3.38 -12.11
N SER A 75 -17.94 -2.30 -11.38
CA SER A 75 -18.31 -1.00 -11.96
C SER A 75 -17.21 -0.42 -12.84
N LEU A 76 -15.94 -0.55 -12.43
CA LEU A 76 -14.79 -0.09 -13.21
C LEU A 76 -14.62 -0.88 -14.51
N ILE A 77 -14.76 -2.21 -14.45
CA ILE A 77 -14.72 -3.08 -15.64
C ILE A 77 -15.85 -2.69 -16.58
N PHE A 78 -17.08 -2.58 -16.06
CA PHE A 78 -18.26 -2.24 -16.83
C PHE A 78 -18.13 -0.87 -17.52
N ALA A 79 -17.74 0.16 -16.77
CA ALA A 79 -17.53 1.51 -17.30
C ALA A 79 -16.43 1.55 -18.37
N SER A 80 -15.30 0.87 -18.13
CA SER A 80 -14.22 0.73 -19.11
C SER A 80 -14.72 0.08 -20.40
N THR A 81 -15.40 -1.06 -20.31
CA THR A 81 -15.89 -1.77 -21.51
C THR A 81 -16.91 -0.94 -22.29
N LEU A 82 -17.82 -0.23 -21.61
CA LEU A 82 -18.76 0.67 -22.28
C LEU A 82 -18.05 1.85 -22.98
N SER A 83 -17.00 2.40 -22.36
CA SER A 83 -16.21 3.48 -22.97
C SER A 83 -15.53 3.00 -24.25
N LYS A 84 -14.96 1.79 -24.24
CA LYS A 84 -14.38 1.16 -25.43
C LYS A 84 -15.42 0.95 -26.52
N GLN A 85 -16.58 0.39 -26.17
CA GLN A 85 -17.67 0.15 -27.12
C GLN A 85 -18.16 1.44 -27.79
N SER A 86 -18.22 2.53 -27.04
CA SER A 86 -18.67 3.83 -27.54
C SER A 86 -17.55 4.67 -28.17
N ASN A 87 -16.33 4.14 -28.27
CA ASN A 87 -15.12 4.82 -28.72
C ASN A 87 -14.92 6.19 -28.02
N LYS A 88 -15.22 6.22 -26.72
CA LYS A 88 -15.05 7.40 -25.87
C LYS A 88 -13.84 7.24 -24.97
N GLN A 89 -13.24 8.36 -24.62
CA GLN A 89 -12.18 8.41 -23.61
C GLN A 89 -12.81 8.38 -22.21
N LEU A 90 -12.31 7.49 -21.35
CA LEU A 90 -12.74 7.37 -19.96
C LEU A 90 -11.78 8.15 -19.06
N ILE A 91 -12.36 8.97 -18.17
CA ILE A 91 -11.65 9.57 -17.03
C ILE A 91 -12.26 8.98 -15.76
N VAL A 92 -11.41 8.39 -14.93
CA VAL A 92 -11.79 7.78 -13.66
C VAL A 92 -11.18 8.60 -12.53
N MET A 93 -12.00 9.05 -11.58
CA MET A 93 -11.56 9.73 -10.37
C MET A 93 -12.13 8.96 -9.18
N ILE A 94 -11.26 8.45 -8.31
CA ILE A 94 -11.67 7.65 -7.14
C ILE A 94 -11.00 8.24 -5.90
N ASP A 95 -11.81 8.50 -4.89
CA ASP A 95 -11.33 8.89 -3.57
C ASP A 95 -11.31 7.66 -2.66
N GLU A 96 -10.19 7.48 -1.96
CA GLU A 96 -9.91 6.39 -1.02
C GLU A 96 -10.43 5.01 -1.48
N PRO A 97 -10.00 4.52 -2.66
CA PRO A 97 -10.49 3.25 -3.21
C PRO A 97 -10.29 2.08 -2.24
N GLU A 98 -9.28 2.14 -1.38
CA GLU A 98 -8.97 1.11 -0.39
C GLU A 98 -10.03 0.90 0.71
N LEU A 99 -10.94 1.87 0.91
CA LEU A 99 -11.90 1.84 2.01
C LEU A 99 -12.75 0.57 1.98
N HIS A 100 -12.86 -0.08 3.15
CA HIS A 100 -13.63 -1.31 3.35
C HIS A 100 -13.21 -2.51 2.49
N MET A 101 -12.05 -2.46 1.81
CA MET A 101 -11.52 -3.59 1.06
C MET A 101 -10.51 -4.40 1.85
N HIS A 102 -10.61 -5.72 1.72
CA HIS A 102 -9.58 -6.63 2.22
C HIS A 102 -8.25 -6.40 1.46
N PRO A 103 -7.06 -6.47 2.09
CA PRO A 103 -5.78 -6.18 1.44
C PRO A 103 -5.53 -6.94 0.13
N LYS A 104 -5.89 -8.22 0.06
CA LYS A 104 -5.81 -9.01 -1.19
C LYS A 104 -6.62 -8.43 -2.35
N LEU A 105 -7.79 -7.83 -2.06
CA LEU A 105 -8.64 -7.21 -3.06
C LEU A 105 -8.06 -5.86 -3.52
N GLN A 106 -7.34 -5.16 -2.65
CA GLN A 106 -6.62 -3.93 -2.99
C GLN A 106 -5.51 -4.19 -4.02
N GLU A 107 -4.78 -5.31 -3.91
CA GLU A 107 -3.78 -5.72 -4.91
C GLU A 107 -4.41 -5.93 -6.29
N GLN A 108 -5.56 -6.62 -6.31
CA GLN A 108 -6.30 -6.87 -7.55
C GLN A 108 -6.86 -5.57 -8.15
N LEU A 109 -7.35 -4.65 -7.31
CA LEU A 109 -7.78 -3.35 -7.76
C LEU A 109 -6.61 -2.54 -8.34
N CYS A 110 -5.44 -2.52 -7.69
CA CYS A 110 -4.26 -1.83 -8.22
C CYS A 110 -3.88 -2.37 -9.60
N ALA A 111 -3.87 -3.70 -9.76
CA ALA A 111 -3.60 -4.33 -11.05
C ALA A 111 -4.63 -3.92 -12.11
N LEU A 112 -5.92 -3.91 -11.77
CA LEU A 112 -6.98 -3.47 -12.65
C LEU A 112 -6.80 -1.99 -13.04
N LEU A 113 -6.57 -1.10 -12.08
CA LEU A 113 -6.37 0.34 -12.35
C LEU A 113 -5.17 0.57 -13.26
N ILE A 114 -4.04 -0.11 -13.01
CA ILE A 114 -2.87 -0.05 -13.89
C ILE A 114 -3.22 -0.52 -15.30
N GLU A 115 -3.99 -1.61 -15.44
CA GLU A 115 -4.42 -2.09 -16.75
C GLU A 115 -5.33 -1.08 -17.47
N LEU A 116 -6.33 -0.54 -16.77
CA LEU A 116 -7.27 0.45 -17.30
C LEU A 116 -6.56 1.76 -17.67
N SER A 117 -5.49 2.13 -16.96
CA SER A 117 -4.70 3.35 -17.21
C SER A 117 -4.04 3.40 -18.60
N LYS A 118 -3.97 2.25 -19.31
CA LYS A 118 -3.42 2.18 -20.67
C LYS A 118 -4.31 2.88 -21.70
N GLU A 119 -5.61 2.94 -21.45
CA GLU A 119 -6.61 3.51 -22.37
C GLU A 119 -7.47 4.59 -21.71
N SER A 120 -7.36 4.76 -20.38
CA SER A 120 -8.16 5.68 -19.57
C SER A 120 -7.26 6.56 -18.71
N GLN A 121 -7.69 7.79 -18.43
CA GLN A 121 -7.00 8.63 -17.45
C GLN A 121 -7.54 8.34 -16.05
N ILE A 122 -6.66 8.05 -15.09
CA ILE A 122 -7.06 7.65 -13.74
C ILE A 122 -6.42 8.58 -12.72
N PHE A 123 -7.24 9.15 -11.85
CA PHE A 123 -6.85 9.94 -10.69
C PHE A 123 -7.32 9.25 -9.43
N ILE A 124 -6.43 9.14 -8.45
CA ILE A 124 -6.69 8.49 -7.17
C ILE A 124 -6.21 9.43 -6.07
N SER A 125 -7.06 9.67 -5.09
CA SER A 125 -6.66 10.20 -3.78
C SER A 125 -6.73 9.08 -2.75
N THR A 126 -5.78 9.06 -1.82
CA THR A 126 -5.64 7.99 -0.82
C THR A 126 -4.83 8.49 0.36
N HIS A 127 -5.17 8.01 1.54
CA HIS A 127 -4.33 8.12 2.73
C HIS A 127 -3.57 6.82 3.04
N SER A 128 -3.71 5.78 2.21
CA SER A 128 -3.13 4.45 2.43
C SER A 128 -1.72 4.33 1.85
N PRO A 129 -0.69 4.20 2.71
CA PRO A 129 0.68 3.94 2.26
C PRO A 129 0.80 2.60 1.56
N LEU A 130 -0.04 1.62 1.93
CA LEU A 130 -0.07 0.31 1.31
C LEU A 130 -0.54 0.40 -0.14
N LEU A 131 -1.59 1.17 -0.42
CA LEU A 131 -2.08 1.37 -1.79
C LEU A 131 -1.03 2.08 -2.65
N VAL A 132 -0.44 3.16 -2.12
CA VAL A 132 0.63 3.90 -2.79
C VAL A 132 1.81 2.96 -3.09
N LYS A 133 2.24 2.15 -2.12
CA LYS A 133 3.30 1.16 -2.29
C LYS A 133 3.00 0.18 -3.42
N GLN A 134 1.79 -0.35 -3.48
CA GLN A 134 1.36 -1.27 -4.54
C GLN A 134 1.34 -0.60 -5.92
N LEU A 135 0.85 0.63 -6.01
CA LEU A 135 0.79 1.38 -7.27
C LEU A 135 2.18 1.82 -7.76
N ARG A 136 3.11 2.15 -6.86
CA ARG A 136 4.49 2.56 -7.19
C ARG A 136 5.32 1.44 -7.84
N MET A 137 4.88 0.19 -7.72
CA MET A 137 5.47 -0.92 -8.49
C MET A 137 5.40 -0.68 -10.00
N ASN A 138 4.43 0.12 -10.47
CA ASN A 138 4.41 0.62 -11.84
C ASN A 138 5.15 1.98 -11.93
N LYS A 139 6.34 1.95 -12.55
CA LYS A 139 7.20 3.13 -12.76
C LYS A 139 6.60 4.25 -13.63
N LYS A 140 5.45 4.01 -14.29
CA LYS A 140 4.78 5.03 -15.11
C LYS A 140 3.76 5.88 -14.33
N SER A 141 3.43 5.46 -13.12
CA SER A 141 2.48 6.17 -12.26
C SER A 141 3.15 7.41 -11.65
N LYS A 142 2.46 8.55 -11.67
CA LYS A 142 2.90 9.77 -11.00
C LYS A 142 2.28 9.87 -9.61
N PHE A 143 3.09 10.20 -8.60
CA PHE A 143 2.66 10.35 -7.22
C PHE A 143 2.91 11.78 -6.75
N MET A 144 1.96 12.34 -6.01
CA MET A 144 2.03 13.69 -5.50
C MET A 144 1.51 13.70 -4.06
N ILE A 145 2.19 14.44 -3.19
CA ILE A 145 1.79 14.63 -1.80
C ILE A 145 1.12 16.00 -1.72
N LEU A 146 -0.11 16.03 -1.20
CA LEU A 146 -0.88 17.25 -1.01
C LEU A 146 -0.92 17.58 0.47
N ARG A 147 -0.34 18.72 0.85
CA ARG A 147 -0.36 19.24 2.24
C ARG A 147 -1.16 20.52 2.30
N LYS A 148 -2.18 20.55 3.17
CA LYS A 148 -2.96 21.76 3.44
C LYS A 148 -2.22 22.61 4.48
N GLN A 149 -1.83 23.83 4.11
CA GLN A 149 -1.29 24.84 5.01
C GLN A 149 -2.23 26.04 5.03
N GLU A 150 -2.92 26.25 6.15
CA GLU A 150 -3.95 27.28 6.33
C GLU A 150 -5.01 27.28 5.20
N ARG A 151 -4.82 28.11 4.17
CA ARG A 151 -5.69 28.27 2.98
C ARG A 151 -5.06 27.79 1.67
N ASN A 152 -3.80 27.38 1.68
CA ASN A 152 -3.08 26.94 0.49
C ASN A 152 -2.87 25.42 0.51
N ILE A 153 -2.75 24.84 -0.68
CA ILE A 153 -2.35 23.45 -0.87
C ILE A 153 -0.95 23.47 -1.46
N ILE A 154 0.00 22.89 -0.73
CA ILE A 154 1.35 22.64 -1.21
C ILE A 154 1.35 21.26 -1.85
N VAL A 155 1.84 21.20 -3.08
CA VAL A 155 2.00 19.95 -3.83
C VAL A 155 3.48 19.66 -3.92
N SER A 156 3.87 18.51 -3.40
CA SER A 156 5.25 18.01 -3.47
C SER A 156 5.29 16.72 -4.29
N ASP A 157 6.40 16.50 -4.99
CA ASP A 157 6.66 15.19 -5.60
C ASP A 157 6.99 14.16 -4.49
N MET A 158 6.68 12.89 -4.73
CA MET A 158 6.99 11.77 -3.83
C MET A 158 8.32 11.08 -4.19
N ASP A 159 9.00 11.52 -5.24
CA ASP A 159 10.26 10.92 -5.68
C ASP A 159 11.48 11.27 -4.81
N SER A 160 11.30 12.01 -3.70
CA SER A 160 12.34 12.36 -2.73
C SER A 160 12.65 11.25 -1.70
N GLY A 161 12.35 9.99 -2.00
CA GLY A 161 12.65 8.87 -1.10
C GLY A 161 14.14 8.54 -1.09
N VAL A 162 14.69 8.23 0.07
CA VAL A 162 16.10 7.89 0.23
C VAL A 162 16.35 6.38 0.16
N LEU A 163 15.34 5.56 0.41
CA LEU A 163 15.48 4.10 0.33
C LEU A 163 15.51 3.61 -1.12
N PRO A 164 16.27 2.55 -1.44
CA PRO A 164 16.38 2.02 -2.79
C PRO A 164 15.17 1.17 -3.22
N TYR A 165 14.22 0.97 -2.31
CA TYR A 165 12.99 0.21 -2.50
C TYR A 165 11.79 0.97 -1.93
N ILE A 166 10.58 0.59 -2.37
CA ILE A 166 9.36 1.27 -1.93
C ILE A 166 8.98 0.81 -0.52
N SER A 167 9.22 1.66 0.48
CA SER A 167 8.80 1.44 1.87
C SER A 167 7.47 2.13 2.17
N ALA A 168 6.57 1.42 2.87
CA ALA A 168 5.34 2.01 3.38
C ALA A 168 5.63 2.98 4.54
N ASN A 169 6.69 2.73 5.31
CA ASN A 169 7.10 3.59 6.42
C ASN A 169 7.70 4.90 5.89
N GLU A 170 8.49 4.82 4.83
CA GLU A 170 9.01 6.01 4.15
C GLU A 170 7.89 6.83 3.52
N ILE A 171 6.90 6.18 2.86
CA ILE A 171 5.71 6.87 2.35
C ILE A 171 4.97 7.59 3.48
N ASN A 172 4.79 6.94 4.64
CA ASN A 172 4.17 7.56 5.81
C ASN A 172 4.91 8.81 6.28
N TYR A 173 6.23 8.71 6.37
CA TYR A 173 7.07 9.83 6.78
C TYR A 173 7.02 10.97 5.76
N LEU A 174 7.18 10.69 4.47
CA LEU A 174 7.10 11.69 3.40
C LEU A 174 5.72 12.34 3.32
N ALA A 175 4.64 11.59 3.48
CA ALA A 175 3.28 12.12 3.35
C ALA A 175 2.82 12.88 4.61
N PHE A 176 3.08 12.31 5.79
CA PHE A 176 2.45 12.72 7.05
C PHE A 176 3.42 13.14 8.14
N ASP A 177 4.73 13.13 7.88
CA ASP A 177 5.77 13.44 8.87
C ASP A 177 5.72 12.51 10.10
N LEU A 178 5.33 11.25 9.86
CA LEU A 178 5.20 10.22 10.88
C LEU A 178 6.49 9.41 11.02
N SER A 179 7.24 9.69 12.08
CA SER A 179 8.41 8.91 12.49
C SER A 179 7.99 7.57 13.10
N SER A 180 8.49 6.46 12.57
CA SER A 180 8.23 5.12 13.10
C SER A 180 9.52 4.34 13.38
N ALA A 181 9.42 3.39 14.31
CA ALA A 181 10.53 2.49 14.65
C ALA A 181 10.95 1.63 13.44
N GLU A 182 9.98 1.21 12.63
CA GLU A 182 10.20 0.42 11.43
C GLU A 182 10.95 1.23 10.37
N LEU A 183 10.62 2.52 10.18
CA LEU A 183 11.38 3.39 9.29
C LEU A 183 12.82 3.56 9.78
N HIS A 184 12.98 3.77 11.09
CA HIS A 184 14.31 3.89 11.69
C HIS A 184 15.15 2.64 11.42
N ASP A 185 14.59 1.44 11.59
CA ASP A 185 15.30 0.18 11.33
C ASP A 185 15.67 0.02 9.84
N GLU A 186 14.76 0.35 8.93
CA GLU A 186 15.01 0.33 7.48
C GLU A 186 16.13 1.30 7.08
N LEU A 187 16.10 2.55 7.58
CA LEU A 187 17.13 3.55 7.31
C LEU A 187 18.48 3.15 7.90
N TYR A 188 18.50 2.64 9.12
CA TYR A 188 19.72 2.20 9.79
C TYR A 188 20.38 1.07 8.99
N GLY A 189 19.59 0.06 8.59
CA GLY A 189 20.08 -1.04 7.76
C GLY A 189 20.55 -0.59 6.37
N HIS A 190 19.83 0.34 5.73
CA HIS A 190 20.25 0.91 4.45
C HIS A 190 21.56 1.68 4.58
N LEU A 191 21.69 2.54 5.58
CA LEU A 191 22.90 3.35 5.80
C LEU A 191 24.13 2.46 6.11
N MET A 192 23.95 1.37 6.88
CA MET A 192 25.01 0.37 7.07
C MET A 192 25.47 -0.24 5.74
N SER A 193 24.52 -0.54 4.84
CA SER A 193 24.83 -1.10 3.52
C SER A 193 25.54 -0.09 2.63
N GLU A 194 25.10 1.17 2.60
CA GLU A 194 25.72 2.24 1.79
C GLU A 194 27.15 2.56 2.26
N LEU A 195 27.40 2.47 3.57
CA LEU A 195 28.74 2.67 4.13
C LEU A 195 29.59 1.38 4.09
N GLU A 196 29.06 0.24 3.67
CA GLU A 196 29.76 -1.06 3.75
C GLU A 196 30.22 -1.44 5.18
N GLU A 197 29.51 -0.98 6.21
CA GLU A 197 29.83 -1.20 7.63
C GLU A 197 28.77 -2.06 8.32
N PHE A 198 29.07 -3.35 8.46
CA PHE A 198 28.12 -4.34 8.99
C PHE A 198 28.22 -4.57 10.51
N GLY A 199 29.29 -4.09 11.14
CA GLY A 199 29.47 -4.16 12.59
C GLY A 199 28.79 -2.98 13.28
N ILE A 200 27.96 -3.24 14.30
CA ILE A 200 27.28 -2.14 15.02
C ILE A 200 28.29 -1.18 15.66
N GLU A 201 29.38 -1.71 16.24
CA GLU A 201 30.41 -0.88 16.89
C GLU A 201 31.24 -0.10 15.87
N SER A 202 31.57 -0.69 14.71
CA SER A 202 32.32 0.02 13.65
C SER A 202 31.45 1.08 12.99
N PHE A 203 30.16 0.77 12.76
CA PHE A 203 29.18 1.71 12.26
C PHE A 203 28.98 2.91 13.21
N ASP A 204 28.76 2.68 14.51
CA ASP A 204 28.62 3.74 15.52
C ASP A 204 29.88 4.63 15.60
N ALA A 205 31.07 4.01 15.48
CA ALA A 205 32.33 4.75 15.40
C ALA A 205 32.42 5.61 14.13
N ARG A 206 31.97 5.08 12.98
CA ARG A 206 31.96 5.82 11.71
C ARG A 206 30.98 6.99 11.71
N LEU A 207 29.79 6.83 12.28
CA LEU A 207 28.84 7.92 12.52
C LEU A 207 29.49 9.07 13.31
N THR A 208 30.31 8.71 14.31
CA THR A 208 31.04 9.70 15.12
C THR A 208 32.16 10.38 14.32
N ASN A 209 32.99 9.59 13.64
CA ASN A 209 34.23 10.06 13.01
C ASN A 209 34.01 10.80 11.67
N GLU A 210 33.10 10.33 10.83
CA GLU A 210 32.88 10.89 9.48
C GLU A 210 31.72 11.89 9.45
N PHE A 211 30.69 11.68 10.28
CA PHE A 211 29.47 12.48 10.26
C PHE A 211 29.28 13.34 11.52
N ASN A 212 30.31 13.42 12.38
CA ASN A 212 30.35 14.23 13.60
C ASN A 212 29.16 13.97 14.56
N LYS A 213 28.63 12.76 14.61
CA LYS A 213 27.55 12.41 15.53
C LYS A 213 28.08 12.17 16.94
N THR A 214 27.46 12.81 17.93
CA THR A 214 27.88 12.68 19.33
C THR A 214 27.28 11.45 20.00
N LYS A 215 28.06 10.77 20.83
CA LYS A 215 27.59 9.67 21.69
C LYS A 215 26.86 10.25 22.91
N GLN A 216 25.54 10.33 22.82
CA GLN A 216 24.69 10.98 23.83
C GLN A 216 23.98 9.98 24.76
N LYS A 217 23.93 8.70 24.38
CA LYS A 217 23.17 7.67 25.09
C LYS A 217 24.11 6.60 25.62
N LYS A 218 23.67 5.92 26.67
CA LYS A 218 24.41 4.79 27.26
C LYS A 218 23.69 3.49 26.96
N TRP A 219 24.44 2.44 26.70
CA TRP A 219 23.91 1.10 26.46
C TRP A 219 24.65 0.07 27.29
N GLN A 220 23.88 -0.77 27.99
CA GLN A 220 24.38 -1.95 28.68
C GLN A 220 23.88 -3.20 27.95
N GLN A 221 24.80 -4.01 27.42
CA GLN A 221 24.44 -5.26 26.76
C GLN A 221 24.19 -6.35 27.81
N GLU A 222 23.18 -7.19 27.54
CA GLU A 222 22.89 -8.41 28.30
C GLU A 222 22.99 -9.63 27.38
N LYS A 223 23.44 -10.76 27.92
CA LYS A 223 23.35 -12.08 27.25
C LYS A 223 22.84 -13.10 28.24
N ARG A 224 21.75 -13.80 27.88
CA ARG A 224 21.09 -14.80 28.74
C ARG A 224 20.65 -14.23 30.11
N GLY A 225 20.26 -12.95 30.16
CA GLY A 225 19.83 -12.28 31.37
C GLY A 225 20.95 -11.81 32.31
N GLU A 226 22.22 -11.99 31.90
CA GLU A 226 23.37 -11.48 32.65
C GLU A 226 24.03 -10.32 31.89
N ILE A 227 24.56 -9.37 32.65
CA ILE A 227 25.29 -8.23 32.12
C ILE A 227 26.51 -8.73 31.34
N PHE A 228 26.59 -8.33 30.08
CA PHE A 228 27.67 -8.69 29.18
C PHE A 228 28.48 -7.45 28.78
N GLY A 229 29.71 -7.35 29.31
CA GLY A 229 30.62 -6.25 29.01
C GLY A 229 30.30 -4.94 29.74
N PRO A 230 31.16 -3.92 29.59
CA PRO A 230 30.95 -2.63 30.24
C PRO A 230 29.83 -1.84 29.57
N MET A 231 29.24 -0.90 30.31
CA MET A 231 28.35 0.12 29.76
C MET A 231 29.11 0.96 28.73
N LYS A 232 28.54 1.15 27.54
CA LYS A 232 29.16 1.89 26.43
C LYS A 232 28.35 3.13 26.11
N ASP A 233 29.05 4.21 25.77
CA ASP A 233 28.43 5.39 25.18
C ASP A 233 28.23 5.15 23.67
N VAL A 234 27.02 5.39 23.19
CA VAL A 234 26.57 5.14 21.81
C VAL A 234 25.84 6.37 21.26
N THR A 235 25.81 6.47 19.93
CA THR A 235 24.99 7.45 19.22
C THR A 235 23.49 7.20 19.45
N LEU A 236 22.66 8.19 19.14
CA LEU A 236 21.21 8.09 19.28
C LEU A 236 20.65 6.99 18.35
N GLN A 237 21.15 6.91 17.13
CA GLN A 237 20.81 5.93 16.10
C GLN A 237 21.04 4.51 16.62
N THR A 238 22.24 4.23 17.13
CA THR A 238 22.61 2.92 17.64
C THR A 238 21.84 2.57 18.92
N PHE A 239 21.57 3.55 19.79
CA PHE A 239 20.72 3.33 20.97
C PHE A 239 19.30 2.88 20.60
N ILE A 240 18.64 3.59 19.68
CA ILE A 240 17.30 3.25 19.22
C ILE A 240 17.30 1.86 18.55
N ARG A 241 18.28 1.59 17.68
CA ARG A 241 18.43 0.28 17.03
C ARG A 241 18.56 -0.87 18.03
N HIS A 242 19.41 -0.71 19.05
CA HIS A 242 19.57 -1.71 20.09
C HIS A 242 18.28 -1.92 20.87
N LYS A 243 17.55 -0.85 21.17
CA LYS A 243 16.26 -0.92 21.86
C LYS A 243 15.19 -1.67 21.11
N LEU A 244 15.12 -1.49 19.80
CA LEU A 244 14.14 -2.17 18.95
C LEU A 244 14.43 -3.68 18.82
N HIS A 245 15.70 -4.07 18.85
CA HIS A 245 16.10 -5.47 18.62
C HIS A 245 16.40 -6.27 19.89
N HIS A 246 16.57 -5.59 21.02
CA HIS A 246 16.76 -6.20 22.34
C HIS A 246 15.73 -5.69 23.38
N PRO A 247 14.41 -5.80 23.12
CA PRO A 247 13.39 -5.40 24.08
C PRO A 247 13.40 -6.25 25.37
N GLU A 248 14.01 -7.44 25.34
CA GLU A 248 14.16 -8.36 26.48
C GLU A 248 15.15 -7.88 27.54
N ASN A 249 16.02 -6.92 27.22
CA ASN A 249 17.10 -6.44 28.07
C ASN A 249 16.55 -5.72 29.31
N LEU A 250 16.73 -6.30 30.50
CA LEU A 250 16.12 -5.84 31.75
C LEU A 250 16.76 -4.55 32.27
N THR A 251 18.08 -4.45 32.22
CA THR A 251 18.85 -3.29 32.73
C THR A 251 18.50 -2.00 31.99
N MET A 252 18.12 -2.09 30.71
CA MET A 252 17.80 -0.93 29.90
C MET A 252 16.30 -0.60 29.87
N GLN A 253 15.40 -1.37 30.52
CA GLN A 253 13.95 -1.20 30.36
C GLN A 253 13.43 0.21 30.67
N SER A 254 13.98 0.87 31.68
CA SER A 254 13.60 2.23 32.10
C SER A 254 14.03 3.31 31.12
N ASP A 255 15.08 3.07 30.33
CA ASP A 255 15.65 4.06 29.43
C ASP A 255 14.96 3.98 28.08
N CYS A 256 13.86 4.70 27.90
CA CYS A 256 13.15 4.79 26.63
C CYS A 256 13.69 5.95 25.77
N PHE A 257 13.45 5.86 24.46
CA PHE A 257 13.59 7.02 23.57
C PHE A 257 12.25 7.72 23.39
N THR A 258 12.28 9.03 23.18
CA THR A 258 11.08 9.85 22.91
C THR A 258 10.73 9.86 21.43
N THR A 259 9.52 10.33 21.11
CA THR A 259 9.10 10.56 19.71
C THR A 259 10.00 11.59 19.01
N ASP A 260 10.44 12.61 19.74
CA ASP A 260 11.32 13.66 19.21
C ASP A 260 12.72 13.11 18.93
N GLU A 261 13.25 12.28 19.83
CA GLU A 261 14.53 11.59 19.62
C GLU A 261 14.47 10.63 18.42
N LEU A 262 13.35 9.92 18.25
CA LEU A 262 13.14 9.07 17.08
C LEU A 262 13.15 9.89 15.78
N LYS A 263 12.44 11.02 15.76
CA LYS A 263 12.40 11.93 14.63
C LYS A 263 13.78 12.48 14.31
N ILE A 264 14.50 13.01 15.31
CA ILE A 264 15.86 13.53 15.15
C ILE A 264 16.77 12.45 14.55
N SER A 265 16.74 11.23 15.08
CA SER A 265 17.55 10.13 14.57
C SER A 265 17.25 9.81 13.10
N ILE A 266 15.97 9.77 12.72
CA ILE A 266 15.53 9.54 11.33
C ILE A 266 16.00 10.67 10.42
N ASP A 267 15.75 11.93 10.79
CA ASP A 267 16.12 13.11 10.01
C ASP A 267 17.64 13.16 9.79
N GLU A 268 18.42 12.84 10.83
CA GLU A 268 19.87 12.76 10.74
C GLU A 268 20.35 11.64 9.81
N MET A 269 19.74 10.45 9.86
CA MET A 269 20.09 9.36 8.95
C MET A 269 19.74 9.68 7.50
N ILE A 270 18.58 10.30 7.25
CA ILE A 270 18.17 10.77 5.91
C ILE A 270 19.20 11.77 5.38
N ALA A 271 19.61 12.76 6.19
CA ALA A 271 20.60 13.75 5.79
C ALA A 271 21.96 13.11 5.46
N ILE A 272 22.39 12.12 6.25
CA ILE A 272 23.64 11.38 5.95
C ILE A 272 23.51 10.61 4.63
N ILE A 273 22.39 9.93 4.39
CA ILE A 273 22.18 9.16 3.14
C ILE A 273 22.25 10.09 1.92
N ASN A 274 21.61 11.26 1.98
CA ASN A 274 21.66 12.24 0.88
C ASN A 274 23.08 12.76 0.63
N LEU A 275 23.83 13.03 1.71
CA LEU A 275 25.23 13.46 1.63
C LEU A 275 26.11 12.39 0.97
N VAL A 276 25.91 11.11 1.31
CA VAL A 276 26.63 9.98 0.70
C VAL A 276 26.29 9.83 -0.78
N LYS A 277 25.04 10.08 -1.17
CA LYS A 277 24.57 10.02 -2.57
C LYS A 277 24.97 11.23 -3.42
N GLY A 278 25.41 12.33 -2.81
CA GLY A 278 25.76 13.57 -3.50
C GLY A 278 24.53 14.35 -3.99
N GLU A 279 23.38 14.18 -3.34
CA GLU A 279 22.16 14.95 -3.60
C GLU A 279 22.06 16.07 -2.55
N ASP A 280 22.59 17.26 -2.89
CA ASP A 280 22.42 18.52 -2.15
C ASP A 280 21.19 19.31 -2.64
#